data_AF-A0A2A9G5F5-F1
#
_entry.id   AF-A0A2A9G5F5-F1
#
_cell.length_a   1.000
_cell.length_b   1.000
_cell.length_c   1.000
_cell.angle_alpha   90.00
_cell.angle_beta   90.00
_cell.angle_gamma   90.00
#
_symmetry.space_group_name_H-M   'P 1'
#
loop_
_entity.id
_entity.type
_entity.pdbx_description
1 polymer ?
#
loop_
_entity_poly.entity_id
_entity_poly.type
_entity_poly.pdbx_seq_one_letter_code
_entity_poly.pdbx_strand_id
1 'polypeptide(L)'
;MKARIGIASEELVRKYILDVAAGKLNHVEDMPQFWFASLTELSQVLTNDNIKLLNMMAYERSNSVGKLSEITGRSVEELSISIDEIAAKGFVRIDRCGNEERLTAIYTSFEVLMGKELEDLLL
;
A
#
# COMPACT_ATOMS: atom_id res chain seq x y z
N MET A 1 -1.60 5.27 -9.99
CA MET A 1 -2.92 4.65 -9.72
C MET A 1 -3.29 4.93 -8.26
N LYS A 2 -4.59 4.92 -7.92
CA LYS A 2 -5.09 5.29 -6.58
C LYS A 2 -5.40 4.02 -5.77
N ALA A 3 -4.82 3.92 -4.57
CA ALA A 3 -5.15 2.89 -3.59
C ALA A 3 -6.23 3.41 -2.63
N ARG A 4 -7.25 2.60 -2.38
CA ARG A 4 -8.24 2.83 -1.33
C ARG A 4 -7.89 2.00 -0.10
N ILE A 5 -7.83 2.65 1.05
CA ILE A 5 -7.39 2.09 2.31
C ILE A 5 -8.51 2.27 3.34
N GLY A 6 -8.93 1.17 3.96
CA GLY A 6 -9.96 1.16 5.00
C GLY A 6 -9.31 1.01 6.36
N ILE A 7 -9.69 1.88 7.30
CA ILE A 7 -9.30 1.75 8.71
C ILE A 7 -10.48 1.15 9.48
N ALA A 8 -10.38 -0.13 9.81
CA ALA A 8 -11.41 -0.86 10.54
C ALA A 8 -10.79 -1.93 11.45
N SER A 9 -11.54 -2.33 12.48
CA SER A 9 -11.14 -3.46 13.31
C SER A 9 -11.15 -4.75 12.51
N GLU A 10 -10.30 -5.70 12.90
CA GLU A 10 -10.24 -7.02 12.27
C GLU A 10 -11.61 -7.73 12.28
N GLU A 11 -12.38 -7.56 13.35
CA GLU A 11 -13.72 -8.14 13.47
C GLU A 11 -14.68 -7.63 12.39
N LEU A 12 -14.68 -6.32 12.11
CA LEU A 12 -15.52 -5.71 11.09
C LEU A 12 -15.11 -6.18 9.68
N VAL A 13 -13.80 -6.18 9.40
CA VAL A 13 -13.27 -6.65 8.11
C VAL A 13 -13.59 -8.12 7.90
N ARG A 14 -13.42 -8.95 8.93
CA ARG A 14 -13.73 -10.39 8.89
C ARG A 14 -15.22 -10.61 8.64
N LYS A 15 -16.09 -9.88 9.34
CA LYS A 15 -17.54 -9.96 9.13
C LYS A 15 -17.90 -9.62 7.68
N TYR A 16 -17.35 -8.54 7.14
CA TYR A 16 -17.56 -8.14 5.75
C TYR A 16 -17.13 -9.24 4.76
N ILE A 17 -15.92 -9.80 4.93
CA ILE A 17 -15.43 -10.88 4.05
C ILE A 17 -16.39 -12.07 4.07
N LEU A 18 -16.92 -12.43 5.26
CA LEU A 18 -17.88 -13.52 5.40
C LEU A 18 -19.22 -13.20 4.74
N ASP A 19 -19.72 -11.97 4.87
CA ASP A 19 -20.99 -11.56 4.27
C ASP A 19 -20.91 -11.44 2.73
N VAL A 20 -19.76 -11.01 2.19
CA VAL A 20 -19.49 -11.07 0.74
C VAL A 20 -19.41 -12.51 0.25
N ALA A 21 -18.68 -13.38 0.95
CA ALA A 21 -18.60 -14.80 0.60
C ALA A 21 -19.96 -15.51 0.68
N ALA A 22 -20.84 -15.06 1.57
CA ALA A 22 -22.21 -15.54 1.70
C ALA A 22 -23.18 -14.92 0.66
N GLY A 23 -22.72 -13.98 -0.17
CA GLY A 23 -23.54 -13.30 -1.17
C GLY A 23 -24.55 -12.30 -0.60
N LYS A 24 -24.38 -11.88 0.66
CA LYS A 24 -25.25 -10.87 1.29
C LYS A 24 -24.86 -9.45 0.93
N LEU A 25 -23.57 -9.23 0.67
CA LEU A 25 -23.00 -7.96 0.23
C LEU A 25 -22.41 -8.15 -1.17
N ASN A 26 -22.80 -7.27 -2.09
CA ASN A 26 -22.18 -7.21 -3.41
C ASN A 26 -20.85 -6.46 -3.30
N HIS A 27 -19.82 -6.94 -4.01
CA HIS A 27 -18.57 -6.21 -4.14
C HIS A 27 -18.84 -4.84 -4.78
N VAL A 28 -18.78 -3.77 -3.99
CA VAL A 28 -18.88 -2.39 -4.49
C VAL A 28 -17.51 -1.98 -5.01
N GLU A 29 -17.45 -1.41 -6.21
CA GLU A 29 -16.18 -0.90 -6.81
C GLU A 29 -15.48 0.13 -5.92
N ASP A 30 -16.21 0.74 -4.99
CA ASP A 30 -15.72 1.74 -4.07
C ASP A 30 -15.05 1.17 -2.80
N MET A 31 -15.01 -0.16 -2.64
CA MET A 31 -14.48 -0.79 -1.43
C MET A 31 -12.96 -0.61 -1.29
N PRO A 32 -12.46 -0.50 -0.03
CA PRO A 32 -11.03 -0.52 0.22
C PRO A 32 -10.36 -1.80 -0.27
N GLN A 33 -9.20 -1.62 -0.90
CA GLN A 33 -8.34 -2.71 -1.35
C GLN A 33 -7.37 -3.14 -0.25
N PHE A 34 -7.01 -2.21 0.64
CA PHE A 34 -6.11 -2.43 1.75
C PHE A 34 -6.81 -2.13 3.07
N TRP A 35 -6.55 -2.96 4.08
CA TRP A 35 -7.16 -2.87 5.39
C TRP A 35 -6.08 -2.70 6.45
N PHE A 36 -6.26 -1.72 7.33
CA PHE A 36 -5.38 -1.46 8.47
C PHE A 36 -6.20 -1.37 9.75
N ALA A 37 -5.63 -1.81 10.86
CA ALA A 37 -6.31 -1.79 12.15
C ALA A 37 -6.46 -0.36 12.70
N SER A 38 -5.56 0.54 12.31
CA SER A 38 -5.58 1.94 12.74
C SER A 38 -4.87 2.87 11.77
N LEU A 39 -5.17 4.16 11.86
CA LEU A 39 -4.42 5.20 11.16
C LEU A 39 -2.95 5.23 11.59
N THR A 40 -2.66 4.89 12.84
CA THR A 40 -1.28 4.79 13.35
C THR A 40 -0.49 3.74 12.60
N GLU A 41 -1.05 2.53 12.43
CA GLU A 41 -0.41 1.46 11.64
C GLU A 41 -0.19 1.91 10.19
N LEU A 42 -1.19 2.56 9.58
CA LEU A 42 -1.06 3.11 8.23
C LEU A 42 0.08 4.14 8.14
N SER A 43 0.18 5.04 9.12
CA SER A 43 1.19 6.11 9.13
C SER A 43 2.63 5.61 9.27
N GLN A 44 2.82 4.44 9.89
CA GLN A 44 4.12 3.80 10.00
C GLN A 44 4.58 3.24 8.65
N VAL A 45 3.65 2.73 7.84
CA VAL A 45 3.95 2.20 6.50
C VAL A 45 4.02 3.30 5.45
N LEU A 46 3.04 4.20 5.42
CA LEU A 46 2.97 5.32 4.48
C LEU A 46 3.52 6.60 5.11
N THR A 47 4.77 6.54 5.55
CA THR A 47 5.50 7.74 5.98
C THR A 47 5.70 8.70 4.80
N ASN A 48 5.98 9.97 5.10
CA ASN A 48 6.29 10.96 4.07
C ASN A 48 7.46 10.51 3.18
N ASP A 49 8.46 9.83 3.73
CA ASP A 49 9.61 9.36 2.97
C ASP A 49 9.28 8.14 2.12
N ASN A 50 8.44 7.23 2.61
CA ASN A 50 7.94 6.09 1.82
C ASN A 50 7.03 6.57 0.68
N ILE A 51 6.18 7.58 0.90
CA ILE A 51 5.34 8.19 -0.15
C ILE A 51 6.23 8.87 -1.21
N LYS A 52 7.27 9.61 -0.81
CA LYS A 52 8.23 10.21 -1.76
C LYS A 52 8.94 9.12 -2.57
N LEU A 53 9.34 8.04 -1.92
CA LEU A 53 10.01 6.91 -2.56
C LEU A 53 9.11 6.24 -3.61
N LEU A 54 7.84 6.00 -3.28
CA LEU A 54 6.82 5.48 -4.20
C LEU A 54 6.62 6.38 -5.42
N ASN A 55 6.53 7.70 -5.20
CA ASN A 55 6.43 8.67 -6.28
C ASN A 55 7.68 8.63 -7.17
N MET A 56 8.87 8.63 -6.58
CA MET A 56 10.12 8.56 -7.33
C MET A 56 10.23 7.29 -8.18
N MET A 57 9.88 6.13 -7.64
CA MET A 57 9.83 4.87 -8.41
C MET A 57 8.90 4.97 -9.63
N ALA A 58 7.77 5.66 -9.48
CA ALA A 58 6.81 5.84 -10.57
C ALA A 58 7.30 6.83 -11.65
N TYR A 59 7.97 7.92 -11.26
CA TYR A 59 8.47 8.95 -12.18
C TYR A 59 9.75 8.53 -12.89
N GLU A 60 10.77 8.11 -12.14
CA GLU A 60 12.11 7.81 -12.68
C GLU A 60 12.18 6.45 -13.36
N ARG A 61 11.17 5.58 -13.18
CA ARG A 61 11.21 4.15 -13.55
C ARG A 61 12.55 3.51 -13.17
N SER A 62 13.07 3.89 -12.00
CA SER A 62 14.33 3.39 -11.48
C SER A 62 14.20 1.90 -11.22
N ASN A 63 15.07 1.11 -11.87
CA ASN A 63 15.01 -0.35 -11.83
C ASN A 63 15.92 -0.94 -10.75
N SER A 64 16.32 -0.21 -9.69
CA SER A 64 17.06 -0.80 -8.56
C SER A 64 17.14 0.09 -7.31
N VAL A 65 17.37 -0.54 -6.15
CA VAL A 65 17.62 0.14 -4.86
C VAL A 65 18.86 1.03 -4.94
N GLY A 66 19.92 0.58 -5.60
CA GLY A 66 21.17 1.34 -5.73
C GLY A 66 20.97 2.67 -6.44
N LYS A 67 20.21 2.70 -7.55
CA LYS A 67 19.87 3.96 -8.24
C LYS A 67 19.02 4.88 -7.38
N LEU A 68 18.08 4.32 -6.61
CA LEU A 68 17.28 5.12 -5.67
C LEU A 68 18.15 5.70 -4.56
N SER A 69 19.16 4.98 -4.07
CA SER A 69 20.14 5.48 -3.09
C SER A 69 20.93 6.68 -3.63
N GLU A 70 21.43 6.59 -4.86
CA GLU A 70 22.15 7.70 -5.51
C GLU A 70 21.28 8.95 -5.69
N ILE A 71 20.00 8.78 -6.04
CA ILE A 71 19.07 9.91 -6.26
C ILE A 71 18.59 10.51 -4.94
N THR A 72 18.30 9.68 -3.93
CA THR A 72 17.75 10.13 -2.64
C THR A 72 18.83 10.57 -1.65
N GLY A 73 20.08 10.16 -1.84
CA GLY A 73 21.17 10.35 -0.88
C GLY A 73 21.03 9.51 0.39
N ARG A 74 20.08 8.55 0.43
CA ARG A 74 19.87 7.62 1.56
C ARG A 74 20.72 6.37 1.37
N SER A 75 21.02 5.65 2.45
CA SER A 75 21.76 4.39 2.33
C SER A 75 20.90 3.32 1.65
N VAL A 76 21.56 2.37 0.98
CA VAL A 76 20.91 1.21 0.35
C VAL A 76 20.16 0.37 1.39
N GLU A 77 20.73 0.21 2.58
CA GLU A 77 20.13 -0.56 3.69
C GLU A 77 18.82 0.05 4.17
N GLU A 78 18.79 1.37 4.41
CA GLU A 78 17.59 2.08 4.83
C GLU A 78 16.50 1.99 3.77
N LEU A 79 16.86 2.14 2.50
CA LEU A 79 15.90 2.03 1.40
C LEU A 79 15.37 0.61 1.27
N SER A 80 16.21 -0.42 1.44
CA SER A 80 15.77 -1.81 1.37
C SER A 80 14.71 -2.10 2.42
N ILE A 81 14.92 -1.68 3.67
CA ILE A 81 13.95 -1.86 4.75
C ILE A 81 12.63 -1.15 4.42
N SER A 82 12.70 0.12 3.99
CA SER A 82 11.52 0.89 3.58
C SER A 82 10.79 0.22 2.41
N ILE A 83 11.52 -0.32 1.43
CA ILE A 83 10.97 -1.00 0.25
C ILE A 83 10.30 -2.31 0.64
N ASP A 84 10.93 -3.10 1.50
CA ASP A 84 10.38 -4.37 1.97
C ASP A 84 9.09 -4.14 2.75
N GLU A 85 9.02 -3.10 3.58
CA GLU A 85 7.83 -2.73 4.34
C GLU A 85 6.64 -2.39 3.42
N ILE A 86 6.85 -1.51 2.44
CA ILE A 86 5.78 -1.10 1.50
C ILE A 86 5.45 -2.19 0.47
N ALA A 87 6.43 -3.05 0.12
CA ALA A 87 6.22 -4.21 -0.75
C ALA A 87 5.42 -5.30 -0.04
N ALA A 88 5.69 -5.55 1.25
CA ALA A 88 4.93 -6.50 2.07
C ALA A 88 3.46 -6.13 2.18
N LYS A 89 3.14 -4.83 2.14
CA LYS A 89 1.77 -4.32 2.12
C LYS A 89 1.17 -4.23 0.70
N GLY A 90 1.94 -4.55 -0.34
CA GLY A 90 1.48 -4.62 -1.74
C GLY A 90 1.51 -3.29 -2.51
N PHE A 91 2.17 -2.26 -1.98
CA PHE A 91 2.29 -0.97 -2.67
C PHE A 91 3.39 -0.94 -3.74
N VAL A 92 4.38 -1.82 -3.59
CA VAL A 92 5.49 -2.01 -4.54
C VAL A 92 5.52 -3.46 -5.00
N ARG A 93 5.79 -3.66 -6.30
CA ARG A 93 6.14 -4.95 -6.85
C ARG A 93 7.63 -5.01 -7.12
N ILE A 94 8.26 -6.10 -6.67
CA ILE A 94 9.67 -6.39 -6.89
C ILE A 94 9.74 -7.55 -7.88
N ASP A 95 10.21 -7.28 -9.09
CA ASP A 95 10.40 -8.26 -10.14
C ASP A 95 11.90 -8.54 -10.31
N ARG A 96 12.33 -9.80 -10.29
CA ARG A 96 13.72 -10.17 -10.59
C ARG A 96 13.90 -10.48 -12.06
N CYS A 97 14.64 -9.64 -12.78
CA CYS A 97 14.98 -9.83 -14.18
C CYS A 97 16.48 -10.10 -14.32
N GLY A 98 16.88 -11.37 -14.27
CA GLY A 98 18.28 -11.76 -14.30
C GLY A 98 18.97 -11.39 -12.97
N ASN A 99 20.03 -10.58 -13.05
CA ASN A 99 20.80 -10.11 -11.89
C ASN A 99 20.29 -8.76 -11.34
N GLU A 100 19.25 -8.16 -11.92
CA GLU A 100 18.70 -6.87 -11.47
C GLU A 100 17.29 -7.02 -10.88
N GLU A 101 17.03 -6.27 -9.81
CA GLU A 101 15.73 -6.19 -9.15
C GLU A 101 14.96 -4.95 -9.62
N ARG A 102 13.93 -5.14 -10.44
CA ARG A 102 13.07 -4.07 -10.92
C ARG A 102 11.99 -3.77 -9.87
N LEU A 103 12.05 -2.56 -9.34
CA LEU A 103 11.06 -2.03 -8.41
C LEU A 103 9.99 -1.25 -9.18
N THR A 104 8.72 -1.57 -8.97
CA THR A 104 7.60 -0.88 -9.58
C THR A 104 6.60 -0.45 -8.52
N ALA A 105 6.41 0.87 -8.37
CA ALA A 105 5.32 1.39 -7.53
C ALA A 105 3.98 1.12 -8.20
N ILE A 106 3.11 0.39 -7.52
CA ILE A 106 1.75 0.07 -8.01
C ILE A 106 0.81 1.24 -7.71
N TYR A 107 1.00 1.89 -6.56
CA TYR A 107 0.17 3.01 -6.11
C TYR A 107 1.02 4.22 -5.73
N THR A 108 0.51 5.39 -6.08
CA THR A 108 1.16 6.69 -5.81
C THR A 108 0.20 7.71 -5.20
N SER A 109 -1.08 7.39 -5.14
CA SER A 109 -2.13 8.18 -4.53
C SER A 109 -2.94 7.28 -3.61
N PHE A 110 -3.31 7.81 -2.44
CA PHE A 110 -3.94 7.05 -1.37
C PHE A 110 -5.20 7.79 -0.90
N GLU A 111 -6.29 7.06 -0.79
CA GLU A 111 -7.53 7.52 -0.17
C GLU A 111 -7.82 6.66 1.04
N VAL A 112 -8.04 7.32 2.17
CA VAL A 112 -8.27 6.67 3.45
C VAL A 112 -9.75 6.85 3.81
N LEU A 113 -10.44 5.73 3.97
CA LEU A 113 -11.84 5.64 4.40
C LEU A 113 -11.86 5.16 5.84
N MET A 114 -12.60 5.86 6.71
CA MET A 114 -12.70 5.53 8.12
C MET A 114 -13.97 6.10 8.76
N GLY A 115 -14.38 5.53 9.90
CA GLY A 115 -15.58 5.97 10.61
C GLY A 115 -16.87 5.62 9.86
N LYS A 116 -17.89 6.49 9.97
CA LYS A 116 -19.24 6.20 9.45
C LYS A 116 -19.30 5.90 7.96
N GLU A 117 -18.51 6.61 7.16
CA GLU A 117 -18.46 6.37 5.70
C GLU A 117 -18.00 4.95 5.35
N LEU A 118 -17.15 4.35 6.20
CA LEU A 118 -16.71 2.98 6.03
C LEU A 118 -17.71 1.98 6.62
N GLU A 119 -18.32 2.29 7.76
CA GLU A 119 -19.36 1.46 8.37
C GLU A 119 -20.57 1.31 7.44
N ASP A 120 -20.98 2.39 6.76
CA ASP A 120 -22.08 2.39 5.79
C ASP A 120 -21.77 1.54 4.54
N LEU A 121 -20.50 1.32 4.22
CA LEU A 121 -20.07 0.41 3.14
C LEU A 121 -19.99 -1.06 3.58
N LEU A 122 -19.86 -1.31 4.89
CA LEU A 122 -19.67 -2.63 5.49
C LEU A 122 -20.97 -3.27 6.02
N LEU A 123 -22.08 -2.52 6.05
CA LEU A 123 -23.39 -2.91 6.58
C LEU A 123 -24.46 -2.96 5.49
#